data_AF-A0A947UPY6-F1
#
_entry.id   AF-A0A947UPY6-F1
#
_cell.length_a   1.000
_cell.length_b   1.000
_cell.length_c   1.000
_cell.angle_alpha   90.00
_cell.angle_beta   90.00
_cell.angle_gamma   90.00
#
_symmetry.space_group_name_H-M   'P 1'
#
loop_
_entity.id
_entity.type
_entity.pdbx_description
1 polymer ?
#
loop_
_entity_poly.entity_id
_entity_poly.type
_entity_poly.pdbx_seq_one_letter_code
_entity_poly.pdbx_strand_id
1 'polypeptide(L)'
;MSLQCWKCGASLAGMLLPLSRRETCPSCRADLYACRMCRHYDAHRAGQCREMAAERVADKVRVNDCGWFVPRPEAYKGGGAAMAQAGRGALDALFGGTPARADAPQTPDDLFKK
;
A
#
# COMPACT_ATOMS: atom_id res chain seq x y z
N MET A 1 22.53 3.28 -8.05
CA MET A 1 21.20 2.64 -8.13
C MET A 1 20.31 3.27 -7.06
N SER A 2 19.22 3.93 -7.45
CA SER A 2 18.27 4.54 -6.51
C SER A 2 17.21 3.51 -6.08
N LEU A 3 16.74 3.62 -4.84
CA LEU A 3 15.61 2.83 -4.36
C LEU A 3 14.29 3.37 -4.94
N GLN A 4 13.30 2.50 -5.08
CA GLN A 4 11.95 2.86 -5.49
C GLN A 4 10.95 2.36 -4.44
N CYS A 5 9.88 3.12 -4.20
CA CYS A 5 8.84 2.68 -3.29
C CYS A 5 8.17 1.40 -3.80
N TRP A 6 8.13 0.36 -2.96
CA TRP A 6 7.50 -0.93 -3.28
C TRP A 6 6.02 -0.81 -3.69
N LYS A 7 5.32 0.22 -3.22
CA LYS A 7 3.88 0.42 -3.45
C LYS A 7 3.58 1.25 -4.69
N CYS A 8 4.17 2.44 -4.81
CA CYS A 8 3.84 3.40 -5.89
C CYS A 8 4.94 3.57 -6.95
N GLY A 9 6.13 3.00 -6.77
CA GLY A 9 7.24 3.14 -7.70
C GLY A 9 7.94 4.50 -7.67
N ALA A 10 7.52 5.43 -6.81
CA ALA A 10 8.21 6.72 -6.67
C ALA A 10 9.68 6.52 -6.30
N SER A 11 10.56 7.30 -6.94
CA SER A 11 11.98 7.35 -6.60
C SER A 11 12.17 7.77 -5.15
N LEU A 12 13.05 7.06 -4.45
CA LEU A 12 13.50 7.37 -3.10
C LEU A 12 14.92 7.94 -3.10
N ALA A 13 15.37 8.47 -4.24
CA ALA A 13 16.64 9.20 -4.32
C ALA A 13 16.63 10.36 -3.33
N GLY A 14 17.70 10.50 -2.55
CA GLY A 14 17.84 11.53 -1.51
C GLY A 14 17.40 11.09 -0.11
N MET A 15 16.83 9.89 0.07
CA MET A 15 16.65 9.33 1.40
C MET A 15 17.99 8.90 2.01
N LEU A 16 18.13 9.11 3.32
CA LEU A 16 19.28 8.64 4.06
C LEU A 16 19.22 7.11 4.22
N LEU A 17 20.38 6.47 4.01
CA LEU A 17 20.56 5.05 4.26
C LEU A 17 21.44 4.86 5.51
N PRO A 18 21.17 3.84 6.35
CA PRO A 18 20.07 2.88 6.24
C PRO A 18 18.69 3.53 6.48
N LEU A 19 17.65 2.99 5.84
CA LEU A 19 16.29 3.47 6.04
C LEU A 19 15.89 3.32 7.52
N SER A 20 15.39 4.39 8.12
CA SER A 20 14.78 4.34 9.44
C SER A 20 13.58 3.38 9.44
N ARG A 21 13.32 2.71 10.57
CA ARG A 21 12.13 1.85 10.71
C ARG A 21 10.82 2.61 10.48
N ARG A 22 10.80 3.91 10.78
CA ARG A 22 9.62 4.77 10.61
C ARG A 22 9.63 5.54 9.30
N GLU A 23 10.57 5.25 8.40
CA GLU A 23 10.65 5.93 7.12
C GLU A 23 9.42 5.60 6.26
N THR A 24 8.83 6.63 5.65
CA THR A 24 7.62 6.48 4.83
C THR A 24 7.84 7.10 3.45
N CYS A 25 7.20 6.55 2.44
CA CYS A 25 7.27 7.10 1.10
C CYS A 25 6.67 8.53 1.08
N PRO A 26 7.38 9.54 0.54
CA PRO A 26 6.86 10.91 0.47
C PRO A 26 5.65 11.04 -0.47
N SER A 27 5.55 10.16 -1.47
CA SER A 27 4.46 10.17 -2.45
C SER A 27 3.19 9.46 -1.97
N CYS A 28 3.32 8.26 -1.38
CA CYS A 28 2.15 7.42 -1.05
C CYS A 28 2.03 7.05 0.42
N ARG A 29 2.95 7.53 1.27
CA ARG A 29 3.00 7.32 2.73
C ARG A 29 3.08 5.86 3.18
N ALA A 30 3.39 4.95 2.26
CA ALA A 30 3.68 3.56 2.60
C ALA A 30 4.93 3.44 3.47
N ASP A 31 4.88 2.54 4.45
CA ASP A 31 6.03 2.20 5.28
C ASP A 31 7.14 1.60 4.39
N LEU A 32 8.36 2.12 4.50
CA LEU A 32 9.49 1.65 3.69
C LEU A 32 10.29 0.55 4.39
N TYR A 33 10.29 0.50 5.72
CA TYR A 33 10.81 -0.63 6.49
C TYR A 33 9.76 -1.75 6.61
N ALA A 34 9.31 -2.26 5.47
CA ALA A 34 8.29 -3.29 5.36
C ALA A 34 8.83 -4.50 4.59
N CYS A 35 8.29 -5.71 4.83
CA CYS A 35 8.78 -6.91 4.15
C CYS A 35 8.73 -6.74 2.62
N ARG A 36 7.69 -6.11 2.07
CA ARG A 36 7.57 -5.80 0.64
C ARG A 36 8.78 -5.07 0.03
N MET A 37 9.48 -4.26 0.82
CA MET A 37 10.67 -3.52 0.41
C MET A 37 11.97 -4.33 0.56
N CYS A 38 11.94 -5.41 1.33
CA CYS A 38 13.12 -6.22 1.65
C CYS A 38 13.54 -7.12 0.48
N ARG A 39 14.86 -7.29 0.28
CA ARG A 39 15.42 -8.21 -0.72
C ARG A 39 15.02 -9.66 -0.50
N HIS A 40 14.80 -10.06 0.76
CA HIS A 40 14.46 -11.42 1.15
C HIS A 40 12.97 -11.75 0.96
N TYR A 41 12.11 -10.77 0.70
CA TYR A 41 10.68 -11.02 0.53
C TYR A 41 10.39 -11.74 -0.79
N ASP A 42 9.61 -12.80 -0.68
CA ASP A 42 9.17 -13.63 -1.81
C ASP A 42 7.71 -14.04 -1.60
N ALA A 43 6.81 -13.52 -2.44
CA ALA A 43 5.37 -13.79 -2.30
C ALA A 43 5.00 -15.26 -2.51
N HIS A 44 5.85 -16.05 -3.17
CA HIS A 44 5.55 -17.44 -3.54
C HIS A 44 6.09 -18.46 -2.52
N ARG A 45 6.78 -18.01 -1.47
CA ARG A 45 7.31 -18.90 -0.42
C ARG A 45 6.42 -18.92 0.82
N ALA A 46 6.42 -20.06 1.52
CA ALA A 46 5.82 -20.17 2.85
C ALA A 46 6.46 -19.14 3.81
N GLY A 47 5.62 -18.40 4.54
CA GLY A 47 6.07 -17.29 5.39
C GLY A 47 6.55 -16.03 4.63
N GLN A 48 6.62 -16.10 3.31
CA GLN A 48 6.96 -15.02 2.38
C GLN A 48 8.34 -14.38 2.60
N CYS A 49 9.30 -15.18 3.09
CA CYS A 49 10.69 -14.80 3.31
C CYS A 49 11.64 -15.88 2.78
N ARG A 50 12.76 -15.46 2.19
CA ARG A 50 13.83 -16.37 1.74
C ARG A 50 14.85 -16.67 2.83
N GLU A 51 14.98 -15.78 3.80
CA GLU A 51 15.86 -15.97 4.95
C GLU A 51 15.13 -16.82 6.01
N MET A 52 15.69 -17.98 6.34
CA MET A 52 15.07 -18.94 7.27
C MET A 52 15.25 -18.54 8.73
N ALA A 53 16.33 -17.81 9.04
CA ALA A 53 16.61 -17.31 10.38
C ALA A 53 15.88 -15.98 10.68
N ALA A 54 15.17 -15.41 9.71
CA ALA A 54 14.46 -14.15 9.88
C ALA A 54 13.21 -14.30 10.73
N GLU A 55 12.89 -13.25 11.49
CA GLU A 55 11.68 -13.19 12.29
C GLU A 55 10.43 -13.27 11.40
N ARG A 56 9.42 -14.00 11.87
CA ARG A 56 8.12 -14.04 11.19
C ARG A 56 7.37 -12.74 11.40
N VAL A 57 7.21 -11.98 10.32
CA VAL A 57 6.35 -10.79 10.29
C VAL A 57 4.96 -11.19 9.80
N ALA A 58 3.90 -10.84 10.53
CA ALA A 58 2.52 -11.10 10.11
C ALA A 58 2.11 -10.15 8.97
N ASP A 59 2.22 -8.84 9.20
CA ASP A 59 1.88 -7.82 8.21
C ASP A 59 3.10 -7.43 7.35
N LYS A 60 3.05 -7.79 6.07
CA LYS A 60 4.17 -7.56 5.13
C LYS A 60 4.24 -6.16 4.56
N VAL A 61 3.18 -5.35 4.75
CA VAL A 61 3.06 -4.00 4.19
C VAL A 61 3.29 -2.90 5.23
N ARG A 62 3.34 -3.25 6.52
CA ARG A 62 3.61 -2.33 7.62
C ARG A 62 5.06 -2.41 8.10
N VAL A 63 5.43 -1.42 8.91
CA VAL A 63 6.68 -1.42 9.68
C VAL A 63 6.86 -2.76 10.40
N ASN A 64 8.05 -3.33 10.29
CA ASN A 64 8.49 -4.46 11.08
C ASN A 64 9.81 -4.16 11.80
N ASP A 65 10.21 -5.05 12.70
CA ASP A 65 11.45 -4.94 13.48
C ASP A 65 12.47 -6.02 13.08
N CYS A 66 12.32 -6.65 11.91
CA CYS A 66 13.17 -7.74 11.45
C CYS A 66 14.61 -7.28 11.25
N GLY A 67 15.56 -7.91 11.95
CA GLY A 67 16.97 -7.54 11.88
C GLY A 67 17.63 -7.83 10.52
N TRP A 68 17.00 -8.70 9.71
CA TRP A 68 17.48 -9.11 8.39
C TRP A 68 17.01 -8.18 7.25
N PHE A 69 16.35 -7.07 7.57
CA PHE A 69 15.85 -6.15 6.56
C PHE A 69 16.97 -5.52 5.74
N VAL A 70 16.88 -5.68 4.41
CA VAL A 70 17.75 -4.99 3.45
C VAL A 70 16.89 -4.51 2.30
N PRO A 71 16.79 -3.19 2.03
CA PRO A 71 15.94 -2.67 0.96
C PRO A 71 16.46 -3.10 -0.41
N ARG A 72 15.55 -3.35 -1.37
CA ARG A 72 15.90 -3.66 -2.77
C ARG A 72 15.38 -2.60 -3.75
N PRO A 73 16.13 -2.24 -4.81
CA PRO A 73 15.67 -1.30 -5.83
C PRO A 73 14.46 -1.80 -6.64
N GLU A 74 14.40 -3.10 -6.89
CA GLU A 74 13.40 -3.77 -7.75
C GLU A 74 12.15 -4.24 -6.97
N ALA A 75 11.82 -3.54 -5.87
CA ALA A 75 10.68 -3.89 -5.02
C ALA A 75 9.33 -3.59 -5.70
N TYR A 76 9.28 -2.52 -6.51
CA TYR A 76 8.10 -2.17 -7.27
C TYR A 76 7.96 -3.09 -8.49
N LYS A 77 6.75 -3.65 -8.69
CA LYS A 77 6.45 -4.55 -9.82
C LYS A 77 5.52 -3.92 -10.86
N GLY A 78 5.18 -2.63 -10.75
CA GLY A 78 4.28 -1.97 -11.70
C GLY A 78 2.81 -2.32 -11.52
N GLY A 79 1.96 -1.80 -12.40
CA GLY A 79 0.55 -2.21 -12.56
C GLY A 79 -0.46 -1.63 -11.57
N GLY A 80 -0.04 -1.24 -10.36
CA GLY A 80 -0.96 -0.77 -9.32
C GLY A 80 -1.78 0.47 -9.70
N ALA A 81 -1.16 1.45 -10.38
CA ALA A 81 -1.86 2.68 -10.81
C ALA A 81 -2.92 2.40 -11.89
N ALA A 82 -2.59 1.60 -12.90
CA ALA A 82 -3.53 1.22 -13.96
C ALA A 82 -4.71 0.42 -13.40
N MET A 83 -4.46 -0.55 -12.52
CA MET A 83 -5.51 -1.31 -11.85
C MET A 83 -6.41 -0.41 -10.99
N ALA A 84 -5.84 0.55 -10.25
CA ALA A 84 -6.61 1.47 -9.42
C ALA A 84 -7.49 2.43 -10.24
N GLN A 85 -7.05 2.81 -11.45
CA GLN A 85 -7.84 3.67 -12.35
C GLN A 85 -8.97 2.89 -13.01
N ALA A 86 -8.70 1.67 -13.47
CA ALA A 86 -9.72 0.77 -13.99
C ALA A 86 -10.78 0.44 -12.92
N GLY A 87 -10.36 0.16 -11.69
CA GLY A 87 -11.27 -0.10 -10.58
C GLY A 87 -12.17 1.07 -10.25
N ARG A 88 -11.65 2.31 -10.25
CA ARG A 88 -12.47 3.52 -10.04
C ARG A 88 -13.51 3.71 -11.13
N GLY A 89 -13.12 3.61 -12.41
CA GLY A 89 -14.08 3.71 -13.51
C GLY A 89 -15.17 2.63 -13.46
N ALA A 90 -14.83 1.41 -13.05
CA ALA A 90 -15.82 0.34 -12.87
C ALA A 90 -16.80 0.64 -11.71
N LEU A 91 -16.32 1.17 -10.59
CA LEU A 91 -17.18 1.57 -9.48
C LEU A 91 -18.09 2.74 -9.87
N ASP A 92 -17.57 3.73 -10.57
CA ASP A 92 -18.35 4.88 -11.05
C ASP A 92 -19.45 4.41 -12.04
N ALA A 93 -19.17 3.43 -12.89
CA ALA A 93 -20.18 2.84 -13.77
C ALA A 93 -21.28 2.07 -13.02
N LEU A 94 -20.94 1.42 -11.90
CA LEU A 94 -21.89 0.65 -11.09
C LEU A 94 -22.73 1.54 -10.17
N PHE A 95 -22.14 2.61 -9.62
CA PHE A 95 -22.74 3.40 -8.54
C PHE A 95 -23.03 4.86 -8.91
N GLY A 96 -22.38 5.41 -9.94
CA GLY A 96 -22.54 6.80 -10.39
C GLY A 96 -23.86 7.09 -11.14
N GLY A 97 -24.66 6.04 -11.39
CA GLY A 97 -25.97 6.14 -12.05
C GLY A 97 -27.18 6.09 -11.11
N THR A 98 -26.99 6.06 -9.78
CA THR A 98 -28.14 6.18 -8.87
C THR A 98 -28.45 7.67 -8.74
N PRO A 99 -29.54 8.21 -9.33
CA PRO A 99 -30.00 9.52 -8.89
C PRO A 99 -30.21 9.41 -7.38
N ALA A 100 -29.73 10.41 -6.63
CA ALA A 100 -30.12 10.56 -5.24
C ALA A 100 -31.64 10.33 -5.20
N ARG A 101 -32.07 9.28 -4.47
CA ARG A 101 -33.48 8.91 -4.40
C ARG A 101 -34.22 10.21 -4.08
N ALA A 102 -35.20 10.60 -4.89
CA ALA A 102 -35.91 11.87 -4.69
C ALA A 102 -36.52 11.95 -3.27
N ASP A 103 -36.72 10.80 -2.63
CA ASP A 103 -37.19 10.63 -1.26
C ASP A 103 -36.08 10.42 -0.21
N ALA A 104 -34.82 10.78 -0.52
CA ALA A 104 -33.77 10.79 0.49
C ALA A 104 -34.04 11.95 1.46
N PRO A 105 -34.10 11.72 2.78
CA PRO A 105 -34.29 12.80 3.76
C PRO A 105 -33.15 13.81 3.61
N GLN A 106 -33.51 15.06 3.34
CA GLN A 106 -32.55 16.14 3.05
C GLN A 106 -32.00 16.73 4.35
N THR A 107 -32.72 16.57 5.45
CA THR A 107 -32.32 17.01 6.79
C THR A 107 -32.48 15.89 7.81
N PRO A 108 -31.72 15.91 8.92
CA PRO A 108 -31.89 14.94 10.02
C PRO A 108 -33.33 14.91 10.55
N ASP A 109 -34.04 16.04 10.53
CA ASP A 109 -35.43 16.15 10.97
C ASP A 109 -36.43 15.38 10.09
N ASP A 110 -36.11 15.15 8.82
CA ASP A 110 -36.95 14.38 7.89
C ASP A 110 -36.95 12.88 8.21
N LEU A 111 -35.96 12.38 8.96
CA LEU A 111 -35.91 10.98 9.43
C LEU A 111 -36.84 10.70 10.62
N PHE A 112 -37.24 11.73 11.37
CA PHE A 112 -37.96 11.57 12.64
C PHE A 112 -39.41 12.10 12.61
N LYS A 113 -39.89 12.54 11.44
CA LYS A 113 -41.30 12.94 11.24
C LYS A 113 -42.18 11.68 11.18
N LYS A 114 -43.14 11.61 12.10
CA LYS A 114 -44.06 10.49 12.34
C LYS A 114 -45.37 10.67 11.56
#